data_AF-A0A932TTA8-F1
#
_entry.id   AF-A0A932TTA8-F1
#
_cell.length_a   1.000
_cell.length_b   1.000
_cell.length_c   1.000
_cell.angle_alpha   90.00
_cell.angle_beta   90.00
_cell.angle_gamma   90.00
#
_symmetry.space_group_name_H-M   'P 1'
#
loop_
_entity.id
_entity.type
_entity.pdbx_description
1 polymer ?
#
loop_
_entity_poly.entity_id
_entity_poly.type
_entity_poly.pdbx_seq_one_letter_code
_entity_poly.pdbx_strand_id
1 'polypeptide(L)'
;MHHTTLKNCLEAFRLLDDYLSRELTPELEERLDEHLRICQECARRFGFERWLAEYIRDRLRQGRAPAHLRAWLNRMLGEGG
;
A
#
# COMPACT_ATOMS: atom_id res chain seq x y z
N MET A 1 17.31 14.76 18.82
CA MET A 1 16.54 15.67 17.94
C MET A 1 15.42 14.85 17.31
N HIS A 2 14.18 15.05 17.77
CA HIS A 2 12.99 14.37 17.25
C HIS A 2 12.42 15.20 16.10
N HIS A 3 12.22 14.59 14.94
CA HIS A 3 11.68 15.26 13.75
C HIS A 3 10.30 14.68 13.37
N THR A 4 9.36 15.58 13.21
CA THR A 4 7.90 15.41 13.03
C THR A 4 7.48 15.04 11.60
N THR A 5 7.94 13.90 11.07
CA THR A 5 7.51 13.34 9.78
C THR A 5 7.95 11.87 9.72
N LEU A 6 7.10 10.84 9.91
CA LEU A 6 7.41 9.39 9.70
C LEU A 6 8.90 9.04 9.62
N LYS A 7 9.63 9.27 10.70
CA LYS A 7 11.12 9.28 10.68
C LYS A 7 11.71 8.18 11.53
N ASN A 8 10.88 7.37 12.17
CA ASN A 8 11.32 6.36 13.10
C ASN A 8 10.67 5.01 12.80
N CYS A 9 11.43 3.95 13.05
CA CYS A 9 11.05 2.57 12.79
C CYS A 9 9.77 2.15 13.54
N LEU A 10 9.45 2.83 14.65
CA LEU A 10 8.27 2.54 15.48
C LEU A 10 6.98 2.97 14.78
N GLU A 11 6.96 4.14 14.14
CA GLU A 11 5.82 4.57 13.32
C GLU A 11 5.65 3.67 12.10
N ALA A 12 6.75 3.27 11.44
CA ALA A 12 6.70 2.31 10.33
C ALA A 12 6.08 0.97 10.75
N PHE A 13 6.42 0.47 11.95
CA PHE A 13 5.83 -0.75 12.49
C PHE A 13 4.33 -0.63 12.75
N ARG A 14 3.87 0.52 13.27
CA ARG A 14 2.44 0.74 13.56
C ARG A 14 1.57 0.80 12.31
N LEU A 15 2.14 1.30 11.21
CA LEU A 15 1.42 1.41 9.94
C LEU A 15 1.51 0.15 9.09
N LEU A 16 2.26 -0.87 9.52
CA LEU A 16 2.48 -2.06 8.72
C LEU A 16 1.19 -2.84 8.48
N ASP A 17 0.34 -2.99 9.49
CA ASP A 17 -0.93 -3.71 9.34
C ASP A 17 -1.86 -3.00 8.35
N ASP A 18 -2.02 -1.69 8.49
CA ASP A 18 -2.81 -0.84 7.58
C ASP A 18 -2.23 -0.84 6.15
N TYR A 19 -0.90 -0.91 6.02
CA TYR A 19 -0.22 -1.02 4.73
C TYR A 19 -0.54 -2.35 4.05
N LEU A 20 -0.52 -3.45 4.81
CA LEU A 20 -0.84 -4.78 4.30
C LEU A 20 -2.34 -4.91 3.95
N SER A 21 -3.22 -4.20 4.66
CA SER A 21 -4.68 -4.19 4.44
C SER A 21 -5.17 -3.20 3.36
N ARG A 22 -4.32 -2.26 2.91
CA ARG A 22 -4.66 -1.11 2.03
C ARG A 22 -5.60 -0.09 2.68
N GLU A 23 -5.49 0.08 3.98
CA GLU A 23 -6.24 1.09 4.73
C GLU A 23 -5.41 2.35 4.97
N LEU A 24 -4.15 2.36 4.52
CA LEU A 24 -3.33 3.57 4.46
C LEU A 24 -3.82 4.53 3.38
N THR A 25 -3.73 5.82 3.71
CA THR A 25 -3.87 6.88 2.71
C THR A 25 -2.65 6.87 1.78
N PRO A 26 -2.80 7.32 0.51
CA PRO A 26 -1.69 7.36 -0.44
C PRO A 26 -0.46 8.11 0.07
N GLU A 27 -0.66 9.18 0.84
CA GLU A 27 0.41 9.99 1.41
C GLU A 27 1.20 9.24 2.50
N LEU A 28 0.53 8.37 3.26
CA LEU A 28 1.18 7.54 4.28
C LEU A 28 1.90 6.36 3.64
N GLU A 29 1.35 5.79 2.57
CA GLU A 29 1.99 4.73 1.79
C GLU A 29 3.32 5.23 1.20
N GLU A 30 3.32 6.41 0.57
CA GLU A 30 4.54 7.01 0.00
C GLU A 30 5.62 7.27 1.07
N ARG A 31 5.22 7.75 2.25
CA ARG A 31 6.14 8.00 3.37
C ARG A 31 6.71 6.71 3.95
N LEU A 32 5.91 5.65 4.05
CA LEU A 32 6.38 4.34 4.49
C LEU A 32 7.37 3.75 3.48
N ASP A 33 7.07 3.87 2.18
CA ASP A 33 7.97 3.46 1.10
C ASP A 33 9.30 4.21 1.14
N GLU A 34 9.29 5.53 1.39
CA GLU A 34 10.52 6.32 1.57
C GLU A 34 11.34 5.80 2.76
N HIS A 35 10.70 5.54 3.91
CA HIS A 35 11.38 4.99 5.08
C HIS A 35 12.02 3.62 4.80
N LEU A 36 11.31 2.71 4.13
CA LEU A 36 11.81 1.38 3.77
C LEU A 36 12.98 1.43 2.77
N ARG A 37 13.08 2.47 1.93
CA ARG A 37 14.24 2.64 1.03
C ARG A 37 15.52 3.05 1.77
N ILE A 38 15.40 3.78 2.89
CA ILE A 38 16.53 4.36 3.61
C ILE A 38 16.95 3.48 4.80
N CYS A 39 16.00 2.85 5.48
CA CYS A 39 16.25 2.04 6.68
C CYS A 39 16.43 0.55 6.33
N GLN A 40 17.68 0.09 6.26
CA GLN A 40 18.00 -1.33 5.99
C GLN A 40 17.40 -2.29 7.02
N GLU A 41 17.24 -1.87 8.27
CA GLU A 41 16.68 -2.73 9.31
C GLU A 41 15.18 -2.96 9.10
N CYS A 42 14.41 -1.89 8.83
CA CYS A 42 13.00 -2.01 8.49
C CYS A 42 12.80 -2.72 7.15
N ALA A 43 13.67 -2.47 6.16
CA ALA A 43 13.63 -3.19 4.89
C ALA A 43 13.86 -4.69 5.07
N ARG A 44 14.82 -5.09 5.93
CA ARG A 44 15.07 -6.51 6.23
C ARG A 44 13.92 -7.12 7.01
N ARG A 45 13.37 -6.38 7.97
CA ARG A 45 12.34 -6.86 8.89
C ARG A 45 10.95 -6.96 8.26
N PHE A 46 10.61 -6.08 7.32
CA PHE A 46 9.26 -5.97 6.73
C PHE A 46 9.22 -6.24 5.22
N GLY A 47 10.38 -6.44 4.59
CA GLY A 47 10.48 -6.67 3.15
C GLY A 47 9.79 -7.96 2.71
N PHE A 48 9.76 -8.98 3.56
CA PHE A 48 9.05 -10.23 3.27
C PHE A 48 7.53 -10.04 3.28
N GLU A 49 6.99 -9.36 4.29
CA GLU A 49 5.57 -9.06 4.43
C GLU A 49 5.08 -8.22 3.26
N ARG A 50 5.86 -7.20 2.87
CA ARG A 50 5.58 -6.40 1.67
C ARG A 50 5.57 -7.26 0.41
N TRP A 51 6.62 -8.05 0.19
CA TRP A 51 6.71 -8.92 -0.99
C TRP A 51 5.57 -9.93 -1.04
N LEU A 52 5.21 -10.54 0.10
CA LEU A 52 4.12 -11.49 0.20
C LEU A 52 2.78 -10.83 -0.13
N ALA A 53 2.52 -9.63 0.38
CA ALA A 53 1.32 -8.88 0.05
C ALA A 53 1.25 -8.54 -1.45
N GLU A 54 2.35 -8.11 -2.06
CA GLU A 54 2.44 -7.87 -3.51
C GLU A 54 2.18 -9.15 -4.32
N TYR A 55 2.76 -10.28 -3.89
CA TYR A 55 2.57 -11.58 -4.54
C TYR A 55 1.11 -12.08 -4.45
N ILE A 56 0.49 -12.03 -3.27
CA ILE A 56 -0.93 -12.38 -3.09
C ILE A 56 -1.80 -11.49 -3.97
N ARG A 57 -1.50 -10.19 -4.01
CA ARG A 57 -2.22 -9.23 -4.88
C ARG A 57 -2.15 -9.61 -6.34
N ASP A 58 -0.96 -9.90 -6.85
CA ASP A 58 -0.78 -10.29 -8.25
C ASP A 58 -1.60 -11.55 -8.61
N ARG A 59 -1.63 -12.52 -7.68
CA ARG A 59 -2.43 -13.75 -7.83
C ARG A 59 -3.94 -13.49 -7.79
N LEU A 60 -4.41 -12.57 -6.94
CA LEU A 60 -5.83 -12.20 -6.85
C LEU A 60 -6.30 -11.35 -8.03
N ARG A 61 -5.43 -10.52 -8.62
CA ARG A 61 -5.74 -9.69 -9.82
C ARG A 61 -6.13 -10.51 -11.05
N GLN A 62 -5.86 -11.82 -11.04
CA GLN A 62 -6.26 -12.73 -12.12
C GLN A 62 -7.78 -12.96 -12.19
N GLY A 63 -8.53 -12.61 -11.13
CA GLY A 63 -9.98 -12.55 -11.15
C GLY A 63 -10.48 -11.36 -11.97
N ARG A 64 -10.92 -11.58 -13.21
CA ARG A 64 -11.56 -10.52 -13.99
C ARG A 64 -12.91 -10.16 -13.36
N ALA A 65 -13.06 -8.89 -12.96
CA ALA A 65 -14.36 -8.34 -12.59
C ALA A 65 -15.41 -8.65 -13.68
N PRO A 66 -16.65 -9.07 -13.32
CA PRO A 66 -17.71 -9.36 -14.28
C PRO A 66 -17.95 -8.19 -15.25
N ALA A 67 -18.29 -8.49 -16.50
CA ALA A 67 -18.42 -7.49 -17.56
C ALA A 67 -19.44 -6.39 -17.23
N HIS A 68 -20.56 -6.73 -16.59
CA HIS A 68 -21.59 -5.76 -16.20
C HIS A 68 -21.09 -4.75 -15.14
N LEU A 69 -20.25 -5.21 -14.20
CA LEU A 69 -19.65 -4.38 -13.16
C LEU A 69 -18.62 -3.40 -13.76
N ARG A 70 -17.83 -3.86 -14.73
CA ARG A 70 -16.91 -2.98 -15.47
C ARG A 70 -17.66 -1.92 -16.28
N ALA A 71 -18.73 -2.32 -16.98
CA ALA A 71 -19.55 -1.40 -17.76
C ALA A 71 -20.19 -0.32 -16.88
N TRP A 72 -20.70 -0.71 -15.70
CA TRP A 72 -21.26 0.21 -14.72
C TRP A 72 -20.21 1.20 -14.17
N LEU A 73 -19.03 0.72 -13.79
CA LEU A 73 -17.93 1.58 -13.31
C LEU A 73 -17.48 2.60 -14.36
N ASN A 74 -17.32 2.17 -15.61
CA ASN A 74 -16.91 3.04 -16.71
C ASN A 74 -17.94 4.16 -16.95
N ARG A 75 -19.24 3.87 -16.79
CA ARG A 75 -20.29 4.88 -16.90
C ARG A 75 -20.20 5.91 -15.77
N MET A 76 -20.06 5.48 -14.52
CA MET A 76 -19.98 6.42 -13.39
C MET A 76 -18.72 7.29 -13.44
N LEU A 77 -17.57 6.73 -13.81
CA LEU A 77 -16.32 7.49 -13.88
C LEU A 77 -16.23 8.39 -15.14
N GLY A 78 -16.96 8.05 -16.20
CA GLY A 78 -17.00 8.84 -17.44
C GLY A 78 -17.94 10.06 -17.39
N GLU A 79 -18.84 10.15 -16.42
CA GLU A 79 -19.83 11.24 -16.31
C GLU A 79 -19.39 12.37 -15.36
N GLY A 80 -18.13 12.36 -14.89
CA GLY A 80 -17.56 13.37 -13.97
C GLY A 80 -16.42 14.23 -14.54
N GLY A 81 -16.32 14.36 -15.87
CA GLY A 81 -15.34 15.20 -16.57
C GLY A 81 -15.84 16.58 -16.89
#